data_AF-M8A0B1-F1
#
_entry.id   AF-M8A0B1-F1
#
_cell.length_a   1.000
_cell.length_b   1.000
_cell.length_c   1.000
_cell.angle_alpha   90.00
_cell.angle_beta   90.00
_cell.angle_gamma   90.00
#
_symmetry.space_group_name_H-M   'P 1'
#
loop_
_entity.id
_entity.type
_entity.pdbx_description
1 polymer ?
#
loop_
_entity_poly.entity_id
_entity_poly.type
_entity_poly.pdbx_seq_one_letter_code
_entity_poly.pdbx_strand_id
1 'polypeptide(L)'
;MDAQNKEVDALVQKITGLHAAIAKLPSLSPCPAVDALFTDLVTACVPPSPVDVTELGPEAQAMREGLIRLCSEAEGKLEAHYSDMLAAFDNPLDHLGVFPYLLQQLGQPQQARDKAKVIAHLGAHMADGAALVVRSAHGARGFLYPIVDPQDIGRGGFEVLAVCHPDDDVVNSVIIAQKTNDVHEYGLGNGRGGRYARGTVPVVSPPCRFGEMVADVTQKREEFANAELAF
;
A
#
# COMPACT_ATOMS: atom_id res chain seq x y z
N MET A 1 -10.17 20.23 -19.74
CA MET A 1 -8.93 19.52 -20.11
C MET A 1 -7.69 20.35 -19.76
N ASP A 2 -7.61 21.63 -20.15
CA ASP A 2 -6.39 22.43 -19.93
C ASP A 2 -6.00 22.70 -18.47
N ALA A 3 -6.97 22.87 -17.56
CA ALA A 3 -6.68 23.12 -16.14
C ALA A 3 -6.19 21.85 -15.41
N GLN A 4 -6.79 20.70 -15.74
CA GLN A 4 -6.49 19.40 -15.14
C GLN A 4 -5.11 18.90 -15.58
N ASN A 5 -4.76 19.07 -16.86
CA ASN A 5 -3.40 18.75 -17.33
C ASN A 5 -2.35 19.65 -16.67
N LYS A 6 -2.63 20.95 -16.50
CA LYS A 6 -1.70 21.85 -15.79
C LYS A 6 -1.48 21.46 -14.33
N GLU A 7 -2.51 20.98 -13.65
CA GLU A 7 -2.41 20.48 -12.28
C GLU A 7 -1.54 19.22 -12.20
N VAL A 8 -1.77 18.26 -13.11
CA VAL A 8 -0.95 17.04 -13.22
C VAL A 8 0.51 17.40 -13.52
N ASP A 9 0.75 18.28 -14.48
CA ASP A 9 2.11 18.71 -14.84
C ASP A 9 2.82 19.38 -13.66
N ALA A 10 2.13 20.27 -12.93
CA ALA A 10 2.68 20.93 -11.75
C ALA A 10 3.01 19.94 -10.63
N LEU A 11 2.15 18.94 -10.40
CA LEU A 11 2.40 17.88 -9.44
C LEU A 11 3.63 17.06 -9.85
N VAL A 12 3.68 16.57 -11.09
CA VAL A 12 4.81 15.76 -11.59
C VAL A 12 6.12 16.56 -11.51
N GLN A 13 6.10 17.85 -11.82
CA GLN A 13 7.28 18.72 -11.66
C GLN A 13 7.73 18.83 -10.20
N LYS A 14 6.79 19.04 -9.27
CA LYS A 14 7.09 19.10 -7.83
C LYS A 14 7.70 17.79 -7.34
N ILE A 15 7.09 16.66 -7.68
CA ILE A 15 7.56 15.32 -7.31
C ILE A 15 8.95 15.04 -7.89
N THR A 16 9.20 15.44 -9.14
CA THR A 16 10.52 15.32 -9.78
C THR A 16 11.59 16.12 -9.04
N GLY A 17 11.26 17.35 -8.62
CA GLY A 17 12.16 18.18 -7.81
C GLY A 17 12.49 17.55 -6.46
N LEU A 18 11.48 17.01 -5.77
CA LEU A 18 11.66 16.31 -4.50
C LEU A 18 12.51 15.03 -4.66
N HIS A 19 12.24 14.22 -5.68
CA HIS A 19 13.07 13.07 -6.02
C HIS A 19 14.55 13.47 -6.19
N ALA A 20 14.82 14.51 -6.97
CA ALA A 20 16.17 15.00 -7.21
C ALA A 20 16.85 15.53 -5.93
N ALA A 21 16.09 16.13 -5.01
CA ALA A 21 16.61 16.59 -3.72
C ALA A 21 16.94 15.41 -2.80
N ILE A 22 16.02 14.44 -2.66
CA ILE A 22 16.20 13.25 -1.81
C ILE A 22 17.37 12.40 -2.33
N ALA A 23 17.47 12.20 -3.65
CA ALA A 23 18.54 11.41 -4.26
C ALA A 23 19.95 11.99 -4.05
N LYS A 24 20.07 13.29 -3.72
CA LYS A 24 21.34 13.97 -3.44
C LYS A 24 21.76 13.89 -1.97
N LEU A 25 20.89 13.40 -1.08
CA LEU A 25 21.21 13.28 0.33
C LEU A 25 22.33 12.24 0.54
N PRO A 26 23.32 12.52 1.40
CA PRO A 26 24.40 11.57 1.67
C PRO A 26 23.94 10.36 2.50
N SER A 27 22.83 10.52 3.24
CA SER A 27 22.14 9.45 3.95
C SER A 27 20.66 9.76 4.06
N LEU A 28 19.85 8.70 4.07
CA LEU A 28 18.42 8.71 4.36
C LEU A 28 18.11 8.35 5.83
N SER A 29 19.12 8.37 6.72
CA SER A 29 18.91 8.19 8.16
C SER A 29 18.04 9.32 8.72
N PRO A 30 17.18 9.04 9.72
CA PRO A 30 16.28 10.05 10.28
C PRO A 30 17.03 11.30 10.74
N CYS A 31 16.65 12.45 10.21
CA CYS A 31 17.13 13.76 10.64
C CYS A 31 16.23 14.86 10.08
N PRO A 32 16.22 16.07 10.66
CA PRO A 32 15.25 17.11 10.29
C PRO A 32 15.21 17.44 8.79
N ALA A 33 16.35 17.40 8.10
CA ALA A 33 16.42 17.67 6.66
C ALA A 33 15.82 16.55 5.81
N VAL A 34 16.06 15.29 6.19
CA VAL A 34 15.47 14.10 5.54
C VAL A 34 13.96 14.10 5.80
N ASP A 35 13.55 14.29 7.05
CA ASP A 35 12.16 14.26 7.49
C ASP A 35 11.33 15.34 6.80
N ALA A 36 11.88 16.55 6.62
CA ALA A 36 11.21 17.63 5.89
C ALA A 36 10.96 17.27 4.43
N LEU A 37 11.94 16.70 3.73
CA LEU A 37 11.80 16.33 2.32
C LEU A 37 10.76 15.20 2.11
N PHE A 38 10.77 14.19 2.98
CA PHE A 38 9.76 13.13 2.93
C PHE A 38 8.37 13.64 3.35
N THR A 39 8.29 14.56 4.31
CA THR A 39 7.02 15.22 4.68
C THR A 39 6.44 15.99 3.50
N ASP A 40 7.26 16.78 2.80
CA ASP A 40 6.83 17.53 1.62
C ASP A 40 6.37 16.61 0.49
N LEU A 41 7.06 15.48 0.31
CA LEU A 41 6.73 14.45 -0.66
C LEU A 41 5.39 13.77 -0.34
N VAL A 42 5.18 13.34 0.90
CA VAL A 42 3.90 12.74 1.34
C VAL A 42 2.77 13.75 1.21
N THR A 43 2.99 14.98 1.69
CA THR A 43 1.99 16.06 1.62
C THR A 43 1.60 16.40 0.18
N ALA A 44 2.50 16.25 -0.78
CA ALA A 44 2.19 16.44 -2.20
C ALA A 44 1.34 15.30 -2.80
N CYS A 45 1.42 14.08 -2.25
CA CYS A 45 0.78 12.88 -2.79
C CYS A 45 -0.54 12.50 -2.11
N VAL A 46 -0.79 12.99 -0.89
CA VAL A 46 -2.02 12.70 -0.10
C VAL A 46 -3.29 13.35 -0.67
N PRO A 47 -3.28 14.62 -1.14
CA PRO A 47 -4.49 15.21 -1.70
C PRO A 47 -5.03 14.43 -2.91
N PRO A 48 -6.37 14.35 -3.09
CA PRO A 48 -6.95 13.78 -4.30
C PRO A 48 -6.38 14.48 -5.53
N SER A 49 -5.96 13.69 -6.52
CA SER A 49 -5.35 14.19 -7.74
C SER A 49 -5.88 13.42 -8.95
N PRO A 50 -6.12 14.10 -10.08
CA PRO A 50 -6.53 13.45 -11.31
C PRO A 50 -5.41 12.67 -12.01
N VAL A 51 -4.19 12.66 -11.47
CA VAL A 51 -3.05 11.96 -12.08
C VAL A 51 -3.28 10.45 -12.08
N ASP A 52 -3.11 9.85 -13.26
CA ASP A 52 -2.87 8.42 -13.37
C ASP A 52 -1.37 8.20 -13.49
N VAL A 53 -0.74 7.77 -12.39
CA VAL A 53 0.72 7.56 -12.35
C VAL A 53 1.17 6.37 -13.21
N THR A 54 0.27 5.48 -13.62
CA THR A 54 0.60 4.32 -14.45
C THR A 54 0.69 4.68 -15.93
N GLU A 55 0.02 5.75 -16.34
CA GLU A 55 -0.01 6.26 -17.72
C GLU A 55 1.02 7.37 -17.98
N LEU A 56 1.86 7.70 -17.00
CA LEU A 56 2.92 8.70 -17.17
C LEU A 56 4.03 8.21 -18.11
N GLY A 57 4.70 9.15 -18.77
CA GLY A 57 5.80 8.88 -19.70
C GLY A 57 7.01 8.19 -19.06
N PRO A 58 7.92 7.61 -19.88
CA PRO A 58 9.04 6.79 -19.40
C PRO A 58 9.95 7.45 -18.37
N GLU A 59 10.21 8.76 -18.50
CA GLU A 59 11.04 9.51 -17.55
C GLU A 59 10.37 9.60 -16.17
N ALA A 60 9.06 9.86 -16.14
CA ALA A 60 8.29 9.89 -14.90
C ALA A 60 8.15 8.50 -14.27
N GLN A 61 8.07 7.43 -15.07
CA GLN A 61 8.11 6.05 -14.56
C GLN A 61 9.47 5.73 -13.92
N ALA A 62 10.58 6.09 -14.55
CA ALA A 62 11.92 5.88 -13.99
C ALA A 62 12.11 6.68 -12.68
N MET A 63 11.63 7.93 -12.65
CA MET A 63 11.60 8.76 -11.44
C MET A 63 10.77 8.10 -10.34
N ARG A 64 9.58 7.58 -10.68
CA ARG A 64 8.70 6.87 -9.75
C ARG A 64 9.37 5.62 -9.16
N GLU A 65 10.01 4.80 -9.99
CA GLU A 65 10.78 3.64 -9.51
C GLU A 65 11.91 4.06 -8.56
N GLY A 66 12.60 5.16 -8.89
CA GLY A 66 13.62 5.77 -8.02
C GLY A 66 13.06 6.23 -6.68
N LEU A 67 11.92 6.92 -6.67
CA LEU A 67 11.23 7.36 -5.45
C LEU A 67 10.80 6.20 -4.58
N ILE A 68 10.17 5.17 -5.15
CA ILE A 68 9.76 3.99 -4.40
C ILE A 68 10.99 3.37 -3.72
N ARG A 69 12.13 3.28 -4.44
CA ARG A 69 13.37 2.75 -3.85
C ARG A 69 13.87 3.59 -2.68
N LEU A 70 13.90 4.91 -2.83
CA LEU A 70 14.33 5.84 -1.79
C LEU A 70 13.40 5.79 -0.58
N CYS A 71 12.08 5.69 -0.80
CA CYS A 71 11.09 5.55 0.27
C CYS A 71 11.32 4.27 1.07
N SER A 72 11.52 3.13 0.40
CA SER A 72 11.78 1.86 1.09
C SER A 72 13.08 1.87 1.90
N GLU A 73 14.14 2.50 1.38
CA GLU A 73 15.42 2.61 2.10
C GLU A 73 15.28 3.53 3.33
N ALA A 74 14.59 4.66 3.18
CA ALA A 74 14.32 5.58 4.28
C ALA A 74 13.45 4.93 5.36
N GLU A 75 12.41 4.18 4.98
CA GLU A 75 11.58 3.42 5.92
C GLU A 75 12.42 2.40 6.69
N GLY A 76 13.25 1.60 6.02
CA GLY A 76 14.11 0.63 6.70
C GLY A 76 15.08 1.27 7.71
N LYS A 77 15.63 2.46 7.38
CA LYS A 77 16.48 3.23 8.30
C LYS A 77 15.71 3.83 9.47
N LEU A 78 14.47 4.27 9.22
CA LEU A 78 13.56 4.77 10.24
C LEU A 78 13.18 3.63 11.21
N GLU A 79 12.74 2.49 10.69
CA GLU A 79 12.41 1.30 11.47
C GLU A 79 13.57 0.86 12.34
N ALA A 80 14.78 0.77 11.79
CA ALA A 80 15.98 0.45 12.57
C ALA A 80 16.23 1.47 13.69
N HIS A 81 16.20 2.78 13.36
CA HIS A 81 16.43 3.85 14.34
C HIS A 81 15.45 3.80 15.51
N TYR A 82 14.15 3.67 15.23
CA TYR A 82 13.14 3.61 16.28
C TYR A 82 13.09 2.26 16.98
N SER A 83 13.47 1.15 16.32
CA SER A 83 13.65 -0.14 16.99
C SER A 83 14.75 -0.07 18.04
N ASP A 84 15.90 0.51 17.69
CA ASP A 84 17.02 0.71 18.63
C ASP A 84 16.61 1.63 19.79
N MET A 85 15.84 2.69 19.50
CA MET A 85 15.31 3.60 20.51
C MET A 85 14.30 2.90 21.43
N LEU A 86 13.36 2.14 20.87
CA LEU A 86 12.32 1.44 21.63
C LEU A 86 12.91 0.36 22.53
N ALA A 87 13.93 -0.36 22.06
CA ALA A 87 14.63 -1.39 22.83
C ALA A 87 15.37 -0.84 24.06
N ALA A 88 15.58 0.48 24.14
CA ALA A 88 16.21 1.13 25.29
C ALA A 88 15.22 1.44 26.43
N PHE A 89 13.90 1.30 26.22
CA PHE A 89 12.91 1.47 27.28
C PHE A 89 12.66 0.17 28.05
N ASP A 90 12.34 0.28 29.34
CA ASP A 90 12.01 -0.88 30.19
C ASP A 90 10.74 -1.62 29.71
N ASN A 91 9.75 -0.88 29.19
CA ASN A 91 8.56 -1.44 28.54
C ASN A 91 8.34 -0.82 27.14
N PRO A 92 8.94 -1.37 26.08
CA PRO A 92 8.88 -0.81 24.73
C PRO A 92 7.46 -0.61 24.19
N LEU A 93 6.48 -1.41 24.64
CA LEU A 93 5.09 -1.34 24.16
C LEU A 93 4.38 -0.05 24.62
N ASP A 94 4.76 0.52 25.76
CA ASP A 94 4.18 1.76 26.29
C ASP A 94 4.69 3.00 25.52
N HIS A 95 5.74 2.82 24.72
CA HIS A 95 6.43 3.90 24.00
C HIS A 95 6.23 3.85 22.49
N LEU A 96 5.36 2.96 21.98
CA LEU A 96 5.08 2.85 20.54
C LEU A 96 4.60 4.16 19.90
N GLY A 97 4.02 5.08 20.69
CA GLY A 97 3.61 6.42 20.22
C GLY A 97 4.77 7.33 19.79
N VAL A 98 6.02 6.97 20.10
CA VAL A 98 7.22 7.69 19.64
C VAL A 98 7.52 7.39 18.17
N PHE A 99 7.06 6.24 17.64
CA PHE A 99 7.24 5.90 16.23
C PHE A 99 6.39 6.83 15.34
N PRO A 100 6.99 7.57 14.39
CA PRO A 100 6.23 8.45 13.51
C PRO A 100 5.37 7.61 12.56
N TYR A 101 4.05 7.67 12.77
CA TYR A 101 3.05 6.96 11.98
C TYR A 101 3.04 7.32 10.48
N LEU A 102 3.65 8.45 10.09
CA LEU A 102 3.70 8.95 8.71
C LEU A 102 4.38 8.01 7.71
N LEU A 103 5.22 7.10 8.18
CA LEU A 103 6.06 6.26 7.32
C LEU A 103 5.75 4.77 7.38
N GLN A 104 4.86 4.34 8.26
CA GLN A 104 4.64 2.91 8.53
C GLN A 104 3.85 2.22 7.42
N GLN A 105 4.09 2.52 6.15
CA GLN A 105 3.38 1.94 5.04
C GLN A 105 4.14 1.80 3.68
N LEU A 106 5.48 1.68 3.60
CA LEU A 106 6.20 1.72 2.30
C LEU A 106 7.22 0.58 2.00
N GLY A 107 6.76 -0.67 2.00
CA GLY A 107 7.55 -1.84 1.59
C GLY A 107 8.46 -1.68 0.34
N GLN A 108 9.40 -2.63 0.25
CA GLN A 108 10.59 -2.69 -0.60
C GLN A 108 10.43 -2.38 -2.14
N PRO A 109 11.53 -2.00 -2.84
CA PRO A 109 11.51 -1.39 -4.18
C PRO A 109 11.10 -2.30 -5.34
N GLN A 110 11.21 -3.62 -5.18
CA GLN A 110 11.02 -4.59 -6.27
C GLN A 110 9.54 -5.00 -6.47
N GLN A 111 8.63 -4.34 -5.76
CA GLN A 111 7.37 -4.93 -5.34
C GLN A 111 6.21 -5.00 -6.34
N ALA A 112 6.10 -4.24 -7.44
CA ALA A 112 4.92 -4.45 -8.31
C ALA A 112 4.97 -5.82 -9.01
N ARG A 113 6.09 -6.13 -9.69
CA ARG A 113 6.31 -7.44 -10.32
C ARG A 113 6.54 -8.57 -9.32
N ASP A 114 7.14 -8.28 -8.17
CA ASP A 114 7.35 -9.30 -7.14
C ASP A 114 6.09 -9.56 -6.33
N LYS A 115 5.22 -8.58 -6.10
CA LYS A 115 3.90 -8.82 -5.49
C LYS A 115 3.06 -9.71 -6.39
N ALA A 116 3.03 -9.49 -7.70
CA ALA A 116 2.30 -10.40 -8.60
C ALA A 116 2.80 -11.86 -8.47
N LYS A 117 4.12 -12.08 -8.34
CA LYS A 117 4.69 -13.41 -8.08
C LYS A 117 4.33 -13.95 -6.70
N VAL A 118 4.38 -13.10 -5.66
CA VAL A 118 4.00 -13.47 -4.29
C VAL A 118 2.51 -13.83 -4.25
N ILE A 119 1.65 -13.04 -4.88
CA ILE A 119 0.22 -13.31 -5.03
C ILE A 119 0.02 -14.64 -5.76
N ALA A 120 0.69 -14.87 -6.89
CA ALA A 120 0.59 -16.15 -7.60
C ALA A 120 1.07 -17.35 -6.73
N HIS A 121 2.16 -17.16 -5.97
CA HIS A 121 2.65 -18.18 -5.05
C HIS A 121 1.65 -18.44 -3.92
N LEU A 122 1.10 -17.39 -3.31
CA LEU A 122 0.05 -17.51 -2.29
C LEU A 122 -1.19 -18.21 -2.85
N GLY A 123 -1.61 -17.87 -4.07
CA GLY A 123 -2.73 -18.52 -4.74
C GLY A 123 -2.53 -20.02 -4.94
N ALA A 124 -1.31 -20.45 -5.26
CA ALA A 124 -0.99 -21.85 -5.43
C ALA A 124 -0.92 -22.66 -4.12
N HIS A 125 -0.84 -22.00 -2.95
CA HIS A 125 -0.57 -22.68 -1.67
C HIS A 125 -1.57 -22.37 -0.55
N MET A 126 -2.36 -21.30 -0.65
CA MET A 126 -3.40 -20.97 0.32
C MET A 126 -4.62 -21.88 0.15
N ALA A 127 -5.26 -22.21 1.27
CA ALA A 127 -6.50 -22.98 1.25
C ALA A 127 -7.62 -22.20 0.54
N ASP A 128 -8.49 -22.93 -0.15
CA ASP A 128 -9.70 -22.39 -0.75
C ASP A 128 -10.57 -21.65 0.27
N GLY A 129 -11.13 -20.51 -0.14
CA GLY A 129 -11.88 -19.62 0.75
C GLY A 129 -11.05 -18.75 1.70
N ALA A 130 -9.72 -18.90 1.75
CA ALA A 130 -8.85 -18.05 2.57
C ALA A 130 -8.86 -16.58 2.08
N ALA A 131 -8.77 -15.64 3.02
CA ALA A 131 -8.72 -14.22 2.73
C ALA A 131 -7.28 -13.75 2.44
N LEU A 132 -7.13 -12.89 1.45
CA LEU A 132 -5.91 -12.19 1.11
C LEU A 132 -6.14 -10.67 1.24
N VAL A 133 -5.28 -10.00 2.01
CA VAL A 133 -5.29 -8.54 2.16
C VAL A 133 -4.00 -8.00 1.55
N VAL A 134 -4.13 -7.19 0.50
CA VAL A 134 -3.00 -6.61 -0.22
C VAL A 134 -2.97 -5.10 -0.03
N ARG A 135 -1.84 -4.60 0.45
CA ARG A 135 -1.56 -3.16 0.47
C ARG A 135 -1.13 -2.73 -0.94
N SER A 136 -1.77 -1.68 -1.44
CA SER A 136 -1.60 -1.08 -2.77
C SER A 136 -1.56 0.45 -2.63
N ALA A 137 -1.65 1.20 -3.73
CA ALA A 137 -1.80 2.64 -3.76
C ALA A 137 -2.71 3.07 -4.91
N HIS A 138 -3.12 4.33 -4.90
CA HIS A 138 -4.02 4.89 -5.91
C HIS A 138 -3.73 6.38 -6.14
N GLY A 139 -3.91 6.84 -7.38
CA GLY A 139 -3.60 8.21 -7.79
C GLY A 139 -2.16 8.61 -7.46
N ALA A 140 -1.98 9.85 -6.96
CA ALA A 140 -0.67 10.40 -6.62
C ALA A 140 0.09 9.61 -5.54
N ARG A 141 -0.61 8.88 -4.65
CA ARG A 141 0.04 7.99 -3.65
C ARG A 141 0.88 6.89 -4.33
N GLY A 142 0.61 6.59 -5.59
CA GLY A 142 1.41 5.65 -6.38
C GLY A 142 2.84 6.12 -6.68
N PHE A 143 3.19 7.40 -6.45
CA PHE A 143 4.59 7.85 -6.45
C PHE A 143 5.37 7.35 -5.23
N LEU A 144 4.68 7.07 -4.12
CA LEU A 144 5.28 6.63 -2.86
C LEU A 144 5.32 5.11 -2.77
N TYR A 145 4.29 4.45 -3.30
CA TYR A 145 4.08 3.02 -3.11
C TYR A 145 3.67 2.28 -4.40
N PRO A 146 4.08 1.00 -4.57
CA PRO A 146 3.66 0.21 -5.71
C PRO A 146 2.14 0.02 -5.78
N ILE A 147 1.56 0.33 -6.94
CA ILE A 147 0.19 0.00 -7.29
C ILE A 147 0.14 -1.47 -7.70
N VAL A 148 -0.80 -2.21 -7.11
CA VAL A 148 -1.17 -3.57 -7.51
C VAL A 148 -2.45 -3.49 -8.32
N ASP A 149 -2.42 -4.01 -9.54
CA ASP A 149 -3.60 -4.11 -10.40
C ASP A 149 -4.51 -5.25 -9.90
N PRO A 150 -5.82 -5.01 -9.69
CA PRO A 150 -6.79 -6.07 -9.39
C PRO A 150 -6.78 -7.24 -10.39
N GLN A 151 -6.36 -7.03 -11.63
CA GLN A 151 -6.19 -8.11 -12.61
C GLN A 151 -5.07 -9.08 -12.23
N ASP A 152 -3.98 -8.60 -11.63
CA ASP A 152 -2.89 -9.46 -11.15
C ASP A 152 -3.34 -10.31 -9.95
N ILE A 153 -4.26 -9.80 -9.14
CA ILE A 153 -4.92 -10.55 -8.05
C ILE A 153 -5.76 -11.70 -8.64
N GLY A 154 -6.57 -11.40 -9.67
CA GLY A 154 -7.37 -12.39 -10.39
C GLY A 154 -6.51 -13.48 -11.04
N ARG A 155 -5.41 -13.10 -11.69
CA ARG A 155 -4.43 -14.04 -12.27
C ARG A 155 -3.78 -14.95 -11.24
N GLY A 156 -3.70 -14.49 -9.98
CA GLY A 156 -3.24 -15.29 -8.85
C GLY A 156 -4.27 -16.25 -8.26
N GLY A 157 -5.47 -16.38 -8.83
CA GLY A 157 -6.50 -17.30 -8.33
C GLY A 157 -7.37 -16.74 -7.21
N PHE A 158 -7.41 -15.41 -7.05
CA PHE A 158 -8.23 -14.75 -6.04
C PHE A 158 -9.38 -13.96 -6.69
N GLU A 159 -10.55 -13.99 -6.05
CA GLU A 159 -11.66 -13.09 -6.35
C GLU A 159 -11.48 -11.80 -5.55
N VAL A 160 -11.40 -10.66 -6.22
CA VAL A 160 -11.34 -9.35 -5.56
C VAL A 160 -12.72 -8.99 -5.02
N LEU A 161 -12.84 -8.89 -3.70
CA LEU A 161 -14.09 -8.56 -3.02
C LEU A 161 -14.26 -7.04 -2.88
N ALA A 162 -13.20 -6.35 -2.47
CA ALA A 162 -13.22 -4.91 -2.25
C ALA A 162 -11.88 -4.25 -2.56
N VAL A 163 -11.96 -3.01 -3.04
CA VAL A 163 -10.81 -2.10 -3.16
C VAL A 163 -11.13 -0.82 -2.40
N CYS A 164 -10.31 -0.50 -1.42
CA CYS A 164 -10.50 0.64 -0.53
C CYS A 164 -9.35 1.63 -0.69
N HIS A 165 -9.67 2.85 -1.11
CA HIS A 165 -8.73 3.94 -1.27
C HIS A 165 -8.87 4.93 -0.11
N PRO A 166 -7.77 5.28 0.59
CA PRO A 166 -7.82 6.24 1.68
C PRO A 166 -8.10 7.64 1.18
N ASP A 167 -8.86 8.41 1.96
CA ASP A 167 -9.12 9.84 1.75
C ASP A 167 -8.49 10.76 2.81
N ASP A 168 -7.72 10.16 3.71
CA ASP A 168 -6.97 10.79 4.79
C ASP A 168 -5.44 10.68 4.56
N ASP A 169 -4.65 10.89 5.61
CA ASP A 169 -3.19 10.86 5.56
C ASP A 169 -2.60 9.46 5.31
N VAL A 170 -3.45 8.43 5.17
CA VAL A 170 -3.00 7.09 4.83
C VAL A 170 -2.58 7.02 3.35
N VAL A 171 -1.37 6.50 3.12
CA VAL A 171 -0.78 6.38 1.79
C VAL A 171 -1.31 5.17 1.02
N ASN A 172 -1.62 4.07 1.70
CA ASN A 172 -1.89 2.83 0.99
C ASN A 172 -3.36 2.55 0.87
N SER A 173 -3.72 2.10 -0.32
CA SER A 173 -4.98 1.41 -0.55
C SER A 173 -4.92 -0.02 -0.03
N VAL A 174 -6.07 -0.60 0.23
CA VAL A 174 -6.22 -2.00 0.62
C VAL A 174 -7.10 -2.71 -0.40
N ILE A 175 -6.62 -3.84 -0.91
CA ILE A 175 -7.40 -4.77 -1.73
C ILE A 175 -7.69 -5.98 -0.85
N ILE A 176 -8.97 -6.33 -0.73
CA ILE A 176 -9.44 -7.52 -0.03
C ILE A 176 -9.89 -8.51 -1.09
N ALA A 177 -9.33 -9.71 -1.07
CA ALA A 177 -9.63 -10.77 -2.00
C ALA A 177 -9.79 -12.12 -1.27
N GLN A 178 -10.44 -13.08 -1.93
CA GLN A 178 -10.63 -14.42 -1.40
C GLN A 178 -10.11 -15.46 -2.38
N LYS A 179 -9.44 -16.51 -1.90
CA LYS A 179 -8.99 -17.63 -2.74
C LYS A 179 -10.23 -18.29 -3.35
N THR A 180 -10.29 -18.30 -4.67
CA THR A 180 -11.36 -18.98 -5.41
C THR A 180 -11.23 -20.47 -5.21
N ASN A 181 -12.36 -21.16 -5.04
CA ASN A 181 -12.37 -22.61 -4.97
C ASN A 181 -11.90 -23.15 -6.31
N ASP A 182 -10.82 -23.93 -6.30
CA ASP A 182 -10.47 -24.71 -7.48
C ASP A 182 -11.55 -25.78 -7.62
N VAL A 183 -12.56 -25.54 -8.47
CA VAL A 183 -13.38 -26.64 -8.97
C VAL A 183 -12.41 -27.50 -9.77
N HIS A 184 -11.86 -28.53 -9.14
CA HIS A 184 -11.04 -29.54 -9.78
C HIS A 184 -11.84 -30.20 -10.91
N GLU A 185 -11.81 -29.61 -12.10
CA GLU A 185 -12.30 -30.24 -13.32
C GLU A 185 -11.19 -31.11 -13.90
N TYR A 186 -10.90 -32.22 -13.23
CA TYR A 186 -10.31 -33.40 -13.87
C TYR A 186 -11.39 -34.49 -13.94
N GLY A 187 -12.34 -34.27 -14.86
CA GLY A 187 -13.30 -35.28 -15.29
C GLY A 187 -13.41 -35.23 -16.81
N LEU A 188 -12.82 -36.21 -17.49
CA LEU A 188 -13.06 -36.48 -18.92
C LEU A 188 -14.58 -36.57 -19.18
N GLY A 189 -15.15 -35.65 -19.97
CA GLY A 189 -16.56 -35.79 -20.34
C GLY A 189 -17.18 -34.60 -21.09
N ASN A 190 -16.99 -34.58 -22.41
CA ASN A 190 -17.88 -34.02 -23.43
C ASN A 190 -18.96 -32.98 -23.02
N GLY A 191 -18.77 -31.75 -23.51
CA GLY A 191 -19.80 -30.99 -24.23
C GLY A 191 -20.98 -30.45 -23.41
N ARG A 192 -20.90 -29.17 -23.03
CA ARG A 192 -21.87 -28.10 -23.33
C ARG A 192 -21.46 -26.83 -22.58
N GLY A 193 -21.50 -25.69 -23.28
CA GLY A 193 -21.00 -24.39 -22.81
C GLY A 193 -21.43 -24.05 -21.38
N GLY A 194 -20.44 -24.06 -20.47
CA GLY A 194 -20.54 -23.50 -19.13
C GLY A 194 -20.25 -22.00 -19.19
N ARG A 195 -21.26 -21.20 -18.86
CA ARG A 195 -21.16 -19.74 -18.75
C ARG A 195 -20.06 -19.40 -17.74
N TYR A 196 -19.08 -18.61 -18.17
CA TYR A 196 -18.28 -17.79 -17.26
C TYR A 196 -19.26 -17.09 -16.31
N ALA A 197 -19.26 -17.49 -15.04
CA ALA A 197 -19.98 -16.74 -14.01
C ALA A 197 -19.40 -15.33 -14.05
N ARG A 198 -20.24 -14.40 -14.49
CA ARG A 198 -19.95 -13.00 -14.69
C ARG A 198 -19.41 -12.48 -13.36
N GLY A 199 -18.09 -12.36 -13.26
CA GLY A 199 -17.41 -11.91 -12.05
C GLY A 199 -18.10 -10.67 -11.53
N THR A 200 -18.51 -10.73 -10.28
CA THR A 200 -18.97 -9.59 -9.50
C THR A 200 -17.95 -8.47 -9.70
N VAL A 201 -18.39 -7.33 -10.25
CA VAL A 201 -17.51 -6.16 -10.37
C VAL A 201 -17.04 -5.85 -8.95
N PRO A 202 -15.72 -5.79 -8.69
CA PRO A 202 -15.23 -5.57 -7.34
C PRO A 202 -15.86 -4.29 -6.79
N VAL A 203 -16.33 -4.35 -5.55
CA VAL A 203 -16.89 -3.17 -4.89
C VAL A 203 -15.71 -2.23 -4.63
N VAL A 204 -15.59 -1.20 -5.46
CA VAL A 204 -14.73 -0.06 -5.13
C VAL A 204 -15.49 0.72 -4.07
N SER A 205 -14.99 0.67 -2.85
CA SER A 205 -15.60 1.40 -1.74
C SER A 205 -15.54 2.90 -2.05
N PRO A 206 -16.53 3.69 -1.59
CA PRO A 206 -16.40 5.15 -1.54
C PRO A 206 -15.11 5.57 -0.81
N PRO A 207 -14.68 6.84 -0.89
CA PRO A 207 -13.59 7.35 -0.07
C PRO A 207 -13.77 6.92 1.40
N CYS A 208 -12.77 6.26 1.97
CA CYS A 208 -12.83 5.69 3.32
C CYS A 208 -11.73 6.30 4.19
N ARG A 209 -12.09 6.73 5.41
CA ARG A 209 -11.12 7.09 6.45
C ARG A 209 -10.55 5.84 7.07
N PHE A 210 -9.26 5.63 6.93
CA PHE A 210 -8.55 4.51 7.54
C PHE A 210 -8.04 4.85 8.95
N GLY A 211 -7.71 6.12 9.20
CA GLY A 211 -7.18 6.58 10.50
C GLY A 211 -8.15 6.38 11.67
N GLU A 212 -9.46 6.46 11.43
CA GLU A 212 -10.49 6.23 12.46
C GLU A 212 -10.58 4.75 12.89
N MET A 213 -10.21 3.78 12.04
CA MET A 213 -10.19 2.35 12.42
C MET A 213 -9.10 2.03 13.45
N VAL A 214 -7.97 2.76 13.46
CA VAL A 214 -6.85 2.51 14.38
C VAL A 214 -7.17 2.98 15.81
N ALA A 215 -7.93 4.07 15.94
CA ALA A 215 -8.45 4.52 17.23
C ALA A 215 -9.36 3.44 17.87
N ASP A 216 -10.18 2.77 17.07
CA ASP A 216 -11.07 1.69 17.50
C ASP A 216 -10.32 0.39 17.86
N VAL A 217 -9.16 0.11 17.24
CA VAL A 217 -8.29 -1.00 17.63
C VAL A 217 -7.65 -0.77 19.00
N THR A 218 -7.29 0.48 19.32
CA THR A 218 -6.75 0.85 20.65
C THR A 218 -7.82 0.67 21.73
N GLN A 219 -9.05 1.07 21.44
CA GLN A 219 -10.22 0.85 22.30
C GLN A 219 -10.56 -0.65 22.45
N LYS A 220 -10.53 -1.44 21.36
CA LYS A 220 -10.69 -2.90 21.43
C LYS A 220 -9.59 -3.58 22.22
N ARG A 221 -8.35 -3.10 22.15
CA ARG A 221 -7.22 -3.66 22.93
C ARG A 221 -7.44 -3.46 24.44
N GLU A 222 -8.01 -2.33 24.86
CA GLU A 222 -8.43 -2.10 26.24
C GLU A 222 -9.61 -2.99 26.65
N GLU A 223 -10.57 -3.26 25.76
CA GLU A 223 -11.67 -4.20 26.00
C GLU A 223 -11.17 -5.65 26.16
N PHE A 224 -10.21 -6.10 25.35
CA PHE A 224 -9.59 -7.43 25.47
C PHE A 224 -8.71 -7.56 26.73
N ALA A 225 -7.95 -6.50 27.09
CA ALA A 225 -7.15 -6.50 28.32
C ALA A 225 -8.03 -6.52 29.59
N ASN A 226 -9.20 -5.86 29.56
CA ASN A 226 -10.16 -5.90 30.66
C ASN A 226 -10.95 -7.21 30.74
N ALA A 227 -11.05 -7.95 29.63
CA ALA A 227 -11.69 -9.27 29.59
C ALA A 227 -10.80 -10.38 30.20
N GLU A 228 -9.47 -10.21 30.26
CA GLU A 228 -8.56 -11.17 30.90
C GLU A 228 -8.48 -11.05 32.43
N LEU A 229 -9.09 -10.03 33.04
CA LEU A 229 -9.12 -9.84 34.51
C LEU A 229 -10.42 -10.30 35.18
N ALA A 230 -11.31 -10.95 34.44
CA ALA A 230 -12.55 -11.53 34.95
C ALA A 230 -12.49 -13.06 34.98
N PHE A 231 -11.63 -13.63 35.82
CA PHE A 231 -11.72 -15.01 36.32
C PHE A 231 -11.44 -15.05 37.82
#